data_AF-A8GMW0-F1
#
_entry.id   AF-A8GMW0-F1
#
_cell.length_a   1.000
_cell.length_b   1.000
_cell.length_c   1.000
_cell.angle_alpha   90.00
_cell.angle_beta   90.00
_cell.angle_gamma   90.00
#
_symmetry.space_group_name_H-M   'P 1'
#
loop_
_entity.id
_entity.type
_entity.pdbx_description
1 polymer ?
#
loop_
_entity_poly.entity_id
_entity_poly.type
_entity_poly.pdbx_seq_one_letter_code
_entity_poly.pdbx_strand_id
1 'polypeptide(L)' 'MNGNVHYEEDGTLAPEGIIGDIDFKGTNGTFNVDEGRAIDGVVPSTGGIGGILNFQGNGTVSKSIGTDA' A
#
# COMPACT_ATOMS: atom_id res chain seq x y z
N MET A 1 12.06 0.99 -2.87
CA MET A 1 11.56 1.71 -4.06
C MET A 1 11.26 3.15 -3.67
N ASN A 2 11.56 4.12 -4.53
CA ASN A 2 11.18 5.51 -4.31
C ASN A 2 10.16 5.92 -5.38
N GLY A 3 9.05 6.52 -4.98
CA GLY A 3 7.94 6.88 -5.85
C GLY A 3 6.63 6.24 -5.42
N ASN A 4 5.53 6.74 -5.97
CA ASN A 4 4.18 6.29 -5.61
C ASN A 4 3.80 5.03 -6.40
N VAL A 5 2.92 4.22 -5.81
CA VAL A 5 2.28 3.07 -6.45
C VAL A 5 0.79 3.37 -6.57
N HIS A 6 0.28 3.31 -7.79
CA HIS A 6 -1.16 3.42 -8.08
C HIS A 6 -1.61 2.11 -8.75
N TYR A 7 -2.61 1.46 -8.17
CA TYR A 7 -3.26 0.32 -8.81
C TYR A 7 -4.31 0.83 -9.79
N GLU A 8 -4.25 0.37 -11.04
CA GLU A 8 -5.28 0.64 -12.05
C GLU A 8 -6.09 -0.63 -12.39
N GLU A 9 -5.64 -1.78 -11.89
CA GLU A 9 -6.26 -3.09 -12.04
C GLU A 9 -5.91 -3.98 -10.84
N ASP A 10 -6.64 -5.08 -10.69
CA ASP A 10 -6.34 -6.09 -9.68
C ASP A 10 -4.98 -6.74 -9.95
N GLY A 11 -4.21 -6.98 -8.89
CA GLY A 11 -2.89 -7.59 -9.00
C GLY A 11 -2.14 -7.60 -7.68
N THR A 12 -0.96 -8.20 -7.70
CA THR A 12 -0.09 -8.29 -6.51
C THR A 12 1.23 -7.59 -6.77
N LEU A 13 1.62 -6.68 -5.88
CA LEU A 13 2.95 -6.07 -5.84
C LEU A 13 3.65 -6.46 -4.53
N ALA A 14 4.94 -6.80 -4.61
CA ALA A 14 5.75 -7.21 -3.46
C ALA A 14 7.16 -6.59 -3.56
N PRO A 15 7.33 -5.30 -3.24
CA PRO A 15 8.63 -4.66 -3.24
C PRO A 15 9.35 -4.83 -1.89
N GLU A 16 10.68 -4.72 -1.87
CA GLU A 16 11.48 -4.79 -0.63
C GLU A 16 11.27 -3.61 0.37
N GLY A 17 10.26 -2.76 0.13
CA GLY A 17 9.97 -1.53 0.88
C GLY A 17 9.78 -0.31 -0.04
N ILE A 18 9.05 0.70 0.43
CA ILE A 18 8.72 1.90 -0.36
C ILE A 18 8.83 3.19 0.43
N ILE A 19 9.33 4.24 -0.24
CA ILE A 19 9.22 5.64 0.17
C ILE A 19 8.35 6.31 -0.89
N GLY A 20 7.11 6.62 -0.52
CA GLY A 20 6.06 7.01 -1.45
C GLY A 20 4.72 6.39 -1.09
N ASP A 21 3.65 6.96 -1.65
CA ASP A 21 2.27 6.59 -1.30
C ASP A 21 1.81 5.35 -2.07
N ILE A 22 0.86 4.62 -1.50
CA ILE A 22 0.22 3.46 -2.14
C ILE A 22 -1.28 3.74 -2.24
N ASP A 23 -1.78 4.02 -3.43
CA ASP A 23 -3.21 4.22 -3.67
C ASP A 23 -3.81 3.00 -4.40
N PHE A 24 -4.74 2.32 -3.73
CA PHE A 24 -5.48 1.22 -4.33
C PHE A 24 -6.55 1.68 -5.33
N LYS A 25 -6.90 2.97 -5.36
CA LYS A 25 -7.82 3.58 -6.34
C LYS A 25 -9.14 2.83 -6.62
N GLY A 26 -9.72 2.19 -5.61
CA GLY A 26 -10.93 1.39 -5.81
C GLY A 26 -10.72 0.04 -6.50
N THR A 27 -9.51 -0.52 -6.46
CA THR A 27 -9.20 -1.88 -6.93
C THR A 27 -9.07 -2.85 -5.74
N ASN A 28 -9.19 -4.15 -6.01
CA ASN A 28 -8.92 -5.21 -5.02
C ASN A 28 -7.45 -5.67 -5.10
N GLY A 29 -6.54 -4.75 -5.43
CA GLY A 29 -5.11 -5.00 -5.50
C GLY A 29 -4.52 -5.42 -4.16
N THR A 30 -3.47 -6.23 -4.18
CA THR A 30 -2.71 -6.64 -3.00
C THR A 30 -1.32 -6.02 -3.01
N PHE A 31 -0.95 -5.34 -1.94
CA PHE A 31 0.42 -4.90 -1.67
C PHE A 31 0.99 -5.72 -0.52
N ASN A 32 2.03 -6.52 -0.80
CA ASN A 32 2.72 -7.31 0.21
C ASN A 32 3.85 -6.49 0.84
N VAL A 33 3.90 -6.48 2.17
CA VAL A 33 4.99 -5.93 2.96
C VAL A 33 5.75 -7.08 3.62
N ASP A 34 6.97 -7.30 3.18
CA ASP A 34 7.82 -8.35 3.75
C ASP A 34 8.21 -8.04 5.20
N GLU A 35 8.65 -9.06 5.93
CA GLU A 35 9.10 -8.92 7.32
C GLU A 35 10.22 -7.87 7.46
N GLY A 36 10.08 -7.03 8.48
CA GLY A 36 11.03 -5.97 8.82
C GLY A 36 10.96 -4.75 7.89
N ARG A 37 10.02 -4.70 6.95
CA ARG A 37 9.93 -3.61 5.97
C ARG A 37 8.96 -2.51 6.40
N ALA A 38 9.18 -1.34 5.82
CA ALA A 38 8.41 -0.14 6.08
C ALA A 38 7.83 0.48 4.80
N ILE A 39 6.68 1.10 4.96
CA ILE A 39 6.06 2.03 4.02
C ILE A 39 6.22 3.41 4.62
N ASP A 40 7.01 4.26 3.94
CA ASP A 40 7.13 5.68 4.27
C ASP A 40 6.28 6.54 3.32
N GLY A 41 4.97 6.48 3.55
CA GLY A 41 3.95 7.07 2.68
C GLY A 41 2.56 6.82 3.25
N VAL A 42 1.56 7.51 2.70
CA VAL A 42 0.16 7.23 3.03
C VAL A 42 -0.36 6.06 2.20
N VAL A 43 -1.33 5.32 2.73
CA VAL A 43 -2.00 4.21 2.04
C VAL A 43 -3.50 4.49 1.90
N PRO A 44 -3.92 5.36 0.96
CA PRO A 44 -5.33 5.61 0.68
C PRO A 44 -5.98 4.49 -0.16
N SER A 45 -7.31 4.53 -0.26
CA SER A 45 -8.05 3.85 -1.34
C SER A 45 -9.05 4.80 -1.98
N THR A 46 -8.62 5.54 -2.99
CA THR A 46 -9.46 6.52 -3.68
C THR A 46 -10.39 5.85 -4.70
N GLY A 47 -11.51 5.28 -4.27
CA GLY A 47 -12.45 4.66 -5.23
C GLY A 47 -13.56 3.77 -4.68
N GLY A 48 -13.75 3.71 -3.36
CA GLY A 48 -14.88 3.03 -2.73
C GLY A 48 -14.74 1.52 -2.55
N ILE A 49 -13.80 0.86 -3.24
CA ILE A 49 -13.36 -0.52 -2.95
C ILE A 49 -12.01 -0.45 -2.25
N GLY A 50 -11.81 -1.21 -1.18
CA GLY A 50 -10.52 -1.33 -0.50
C GLY A 50 -9.66 -2.40 -1.16
N GLY A 51 -8.37 -2.14 -1.30
CA GLY A 51 -7.38 -3.17 -1.59
C GLY A 51 -6.91 -3.91 -0.33
N ILE A 52 -5.95 -4.81 -0.50
CA ILE A 52 -5.34 -5.61 0.56
C ILE A 52 -3.93 -5.10 0.81
N LEU A 53 -3.69 -4.56 2.01
CA LEU A 53 -2.33 -4.34 2.53
C LEU A 53 -1.94 -5.53 3.40
N ASN A 54 -1.05 -6.39 2.89
CA ASN A 54 -0.72 -7.67 3.51
C ASN A 54 0.69 -7.66 4.12
N PHE A 55 0.78 -7.68 5.45
CA PHE A 55 2.04 -7.81 6.16
C PHE A 55 2.40 -9.29 6.32
N GLN A 56 3.52 -9.73 5.73
CA GLN A 56 4.00 -11.10 5.83
C GLN A 56 4.79 -11.38 7.13
N GLY A 57 4.98 -10.34 7.95
CA GLY A 57 5.64 -10.37 9.25
C GLY A 57 5.54 -9.01 9.92
N ASN A 58 6.45 -8.70 10.84
CA ASN A 58 6.52 -7.37 11.45
C ASN A 58 6.77 -6.31 10.38
N GLY A 59 6.08 -5.18 10.43
CA GLY A 59 6.30 -4.07 9.51
C GLY A 59 5.77 -2.76 10.06
N THR A 60 5.96 -1.66 9.33
CA THR A 60 5.52 -0.33 9.78
C THR A 60 5.00 0.49 8.61
N VAL A 61 3.85 1.16 8.81
CA VAL A 61 3.44 2.30 8.00
C VAL A 61 3.68 3.55 8.84
N SER A 62 4.51 4.47 8.37
CA SER A 62 4.90 5.65 9.14
C SER A 62 3.87 6.79 9.10
N LYS A 63 2.89 6.71 8.18
CA LYS A 63 1.82 7.70 7.97
C LYS A 63 0.44 7.03 7.97
N SER A 64 -0.59 7.78 7.57
CA SER A 64 -1.99 7.34 7.62
C SER A 64 -2.30 6.19 6.66
N ILE A 65 -3.21 5.31 7.10
CA ILE A 65 -3.86 4.27 6.29
C ILE A 65 -5.35 4.63 6.19
N GLY A 66 -5.91 4.56 4.99
CA GLY A 66 -7.28 4.99 4.69
C GLY A 66 -7.36 6.46 4.25
N THR A 67 -8.57 7.00 4.19
CA THR A 67 -8.79 8.44 3.93
C THR A 67 -9.06 9.14 5.26
N ASP A 68 -8.46 10.30 5.46
CA ASP A 68 -9.08 11.31 6.32
C ASP A 68 -10.35 11.77 5.57
N ALA A 69 -11.46 11.89 6.30
CA ALA A 69 -12.79 12.13 5.76
C ALA A 69 -12.90 13.32 4.79
#